data_AF-A0A667GQ13-F1
#
_entry.id   AF-A0A667GQ13-F1
#
_cell.length_a   1.000
_cell.length_b   1.000
_cell.length_c   1.000
_cell.angle_alpha   90.00
_cell.angle_beta   90.00
_cell.angle_gamma   90.00
#
_symmetry.space_group_name_H-M   'P 1'
#
loop_
_entity.id
_entity.type
_entity.pdbx_description
1 polymer ?
#
loop_
_entity_poly.entity_id
_entity_poly.type
_entity_poly.pdbx_seq_one_letter_code
_entity_poly.pdbx_strand_id
1 'polypeptide(L)'
;MVQIIKDMDEFSRFLKAAGCKLVVVEFSAKWCGPCKRIYPLVHAMSLQYQNVMFANVDVDDSKELAQTYHIRSVPTFQMFKQTQKVTLFSRLKRAICCYGNGFMSKPIFEFCGADAQKLEAKIQELM
;
A
#
# COMPACT_ATOMS: atom_id res chain seq x y z
N MET A 1 10.93 -6.36 -4.65
CA MET A 1 10.14 -7.16 -5.62
C MET A 1 8.69 -6.73 -5.50
N VAL A 2 7.98 -6.56 -6.63
CA VAL A 2 6.57 -6.14 -6.68
C VAL A 2 5.69 -7.39 -6.86
N GLN A 3 4.70 -7.59 -5.99
CA GLN A 3 3.76 -8.71 -6.05
C GLN A 3 2.52 -8.33 -6.85
N ILE A 4 2.04 -9.21 -7.73
CA ILE A 4 0.80 -8.97 -8.49
C ILE A 4 -0.34 -9.62 -7.71
N ILE A 5 -1.36 -8.83 -7.39
CA ILE A 5 -2.53 -9.28 -6.63
C ILE A 5 -3.76 -9.22 -7.54
N LYS A 6 -4.54 -10.30 -7.57
CA LYS A 6 -5.75 -10.41 -8.40
C LYS A 6 -7.04 -10.46 -7.60
N ASP A 7 -6.98 -11.11 -6.44
CA ASP A 7 -8.17 -11.41 -5.64
C ASP A 7 -8.14 -10.70 -4.28
N MET A 8 -9.33 -10.43 -3.73
CA MET A 8 -9.50 -9.87 -2.37
C MET A 8 -8.82 -10.73 -1.31
N ASP A 9 -8.86 -12.06 -1.46
CA ASP A 9 -8.23 -13.00 -0.53
C ASP A 9 -6.71 -12.86 -0.53
N GLU A 10 -6.09 -12.80 -1.71
CA GLU A 10 -4.64 -12.58 -1.86
C GLU A 10 -4.25 -11.24 -1.26
N PHE A 11 -5.04 -10.19 -1.52
CA PHE A 11 -4.82 -8.87 -0.95
C PHE A 11 -4.84 -8.89 0.58
N SER A 12 -5.84 -9.55 1.17
CA SER A 12 -5.96 -9.65 2.63
C SER A 12 -4.80 -10.42 3.26
N ARG A 13 -4.32 -11.49 2.60
CA ARG A 13 -3.17 -12.28 3.04
C ARG A 13 -1.88 -11.46 2.94
N PHE A 14 -1.72 -10.72 1.85
CA PHE A 14 -0.58 -9.85 1.64
C PHE A 14 -0.48 -8.76 2.73
N LEU A 15 -1.60 -8.11 3.06
CA LEU A 15 -1.66 -7.14 4.14
C LEU A 15 -1.34 -7.77 5.50
N LYS A 16 -1.90 -8.94 5.81
CA LYS A 16 -1.61 -9.67 7.05
C LYS A 16 -0.13 -10.08 7.15
N ALA A 17 0.47 -10.53 6.05
CA ALA A 17 1.87 -10.92 6.00
C ALA A 17 2.84 -9.75 6.21
N ALA A 18 2.42 -8.53 5.89
CA ALA A 18 3.23 -7.34 6.12
C ALA A 18 3.43 -7.01 7.60
N GLY A 19 2.46 -7.31 8.46
CA GLY A 19 2.50 -6.98 9.89
C GLY A 19 2.75 -5.48 10.10
N CYS A 20 3.89 -5.13 10.71
CA CYS A 20 4.26 -3.73 10.96
C CYS A 20 4.97 -3.03 9.78
N LYS A 21 5.25 -3.74 8.68
CA LYS A 21 5.90 -3.14 7.50
C LYS A 21 4.96 -2.19 6.77
N LEU A 22 5.54 -1.19 6.11
CA LEU A 22 4.79 -0.34 5.18
C LEU A 22 4.47 -1.16 3.93
N VAL A 23 3.23 -1.07 3.49
CA VAL A 23 2.73 -1.67 2.25
C VAL A 23 2.37 -0.54 1.29
N VAL A 24 2.83 -0.65 0.05
CA VAL A 24 2.51 0.26 -1.06
C VAL A 24 1.82 -0.55 -2.13
N VAL A 25 0.60 -0.15 -2.49
CA VAL A 25 -0.21 -0.79 -3.51
C VAL A 25 -0.40 0.18 -4.66
N GLU A 26 0.06 -0.19 -5.84
CA GLU A 26 -0.21 0.49 -7.09
C GLU A 26 -1.46 -0.11 -7.73
N PHE A 27 -2.48 0.71 -7.98
CA PHE A 27 -3.61 0.35 -8.83
C PHE A 27 -3.34 0.87 -10.23
N SER A 28 -3.15 -0.06 -11.18
CA SER A 28 -2.73 0.23 -12.55
C SER A 28 -3.66 -0.41 -13.59
N ALA A 29 -3.39 -0.13 -14.87
CA ALA A 29 -4.09 -0.75 -15.99
C ALA A 29 -3.16 -0.91 -17.19
N LYS A 30 -3.35 -1.95 -18.01
CA LYS A 30 -2.49 -2.26 -19.18
C LYS A 30 -2.50 -1.18 -20.26
N TRP A 31 -3.62 -0.45 -20.40
CA TRP A 31 -3.80 0.64 -21.36
C TRP A 31 -3.30 2.00 -20.84
N CYS A 32 -2.90 2.09 -19.57
CA CYS A 32 -2.47 3.34 -18.95
C CYS A 32 -1.00 3.66 -19.30
N GLY A 33 -0.79 4.67 -20.14
CA GLY A 33 0.54 5.18 -20.51
C GLY A 33 1.37 5.66 -19.30
N PRO A 34 0.83 6.49 -18.39
CA PRO A 34 1.55 6.93 -17.20
C PRO A 34 1.98 5.78 -16.28
N CYS A 35 1.17 4.72 -16.16
CA CYS A 35 1.46 3.54 -15.35
C CYS A 35 2.73 2.83 -15.87
N LYS A 36 2.87 2.69 -17.19
CA LYS A 36 4.08 2.12 -17.81
C LYS A 36 5.36 2.93 -17.53
N ARG A 37 5.23 4.25 -17.38
CA ARG A 37 6.38 5.12 -17.07
C ARG A 37 6.84 5.00 -15.62
N ILE A 38 5.91 4.87 -14.67
CA ILE A 38 6.25 4.79 -13.24
C ILE A 38 6.65 3.38 -12.79
N TYR A 39 6.17 2.33 -13.48
CA TYR A 39 6.50 0.93 -13.19
C TYR A 39 8.01 0.64 -12.96
N PRO A 40 8.96 1.05 -13.84
CA PRO A 40 10.38 0.80 -13.59
C PRO A 40 10.91 1.49 -12.33
N LEU A 41 10.36 2.65 -11.98
CA LEU A 41 10.73 3.40 -10.77
C LEU A 41 10.21 2.69 -9.51
N VAL A 42 8.95 2.26 -9.52
CA VAL A 42 8.36 1.46 -8.43
C VAL A 42 9.14 0.15 -8.25
N HIS A 43 9.51 -0.50 -9.35
CA HIS A 43 10.33 -1.70 -9.31
C HIS A 43 11.70 -1.44 -8.66
N ALA A 44 12.39 -0.36 -9.03
CA ALA A 44 13.66 0.04 -8.41
C ALA A 44 13.50 0.32 -6.89
N MET A 45 12.45 1.07 -6.51
CA MET A 45 12.12 1.30 -5.09
C MET A 45 11.87 -0.01 -4.35
N SER A 46 11.22 -0.99 -4.98
CA SER A 46 10.97 -2.30 -4.38
C SER A 46 12.23 -3.13 -4.12
N LEU A 47 13.34 -2.80 -4.79
CA LEU A 47 14.64 -3.43 -4.57
C LEU A 47 15.44 -2.67 -3.50
N GLN A 48 15.31 -1.33 -3.48
CA GLN A 48 15.96 -0.46 -2.51
C GLN A 48 15.36 -0.59 -1.11
N TYR A 49 14.04 -0.60 -0.99
CA TYR A 49 13.31 -0.60 0.28
C TYR A 49 12.82 -2.00 0.66
N GLN A 50 13.72 -2.87 1.16
CA GLN A 50 13.36 -4.25 1.55
C GLN A 50 12.42 -4.34 2.77
N ASN A 51 12.33 -3.27 3.57
CA ASN A 51 11.40 -3.14 4.68
C ASN A 51 10.00 -2.66 4.26
N VAL A 52 9.79 -2.41 2.96
CA VAL A 52 8.52 -2.00 2.38
C VAL A 52 8.04 -3.09 1.42
N MET A 53 6.77 -3.43 1.50
CA MET A 53 6.14 -4.41 0.62
C MET A 53 5.40 -3.68 -0.50
N PHE A 54 5.72 -4.04 -1.74
CA PHE A 54 5.10 -3.43 -2.92
C PHE A 54 4.17 -4.44 -3.60
N ALA A 55 2.97 -4.00 -3.93
CA ALA A 55 2.01 -4.75 -4.72
C ALA A 55 1.48 -3.93 -5.89
N ASN A 56 1.12 -4.60 -6.97
CA ASN A 56 0.40 -4.04 -8.10
C ASN A 56 -0.93 -4.78 -8.26
N VAL A 57 -2.01 -4.01 -8.42
CA VAL A 57 -3.36 -4.48 -8.68
C VAL A 57 -3.79 -3.91 -10.03
N ASP A 58 -4.05 -4.80 -10.99
CA ASP A 58 -4.66 -4.39 -12.25
C ASP A 58 -6.17 -4.19 -12.03
N VAL A 59 -6.67 -2.99 -12.29
CA VAL A 59 -8.08 -2.63 -12.05
C VAL A 59 -9.05 -3.31 -13.01
N ASP A 60 -8.58 -3.74 -14.19
CA ASP A 60 -9.40 -4.47 -15.16
C ASP A 60 -9.54 -5.94 -14.76
N ASP A 61 -8.44 -6.53 -14.25
CA ASP A 61 -8.42 -7.91 -13.76
C ASP A 61 -9.10 -8.03 -12.37
N SER A 62 -9.05 -6.97 -11.55
CA SER A 62 -9.46 -6.98 -10.13
C SER A 62 -10.51 -5.89 -9.81
N LYS A 63 -11.65 -5.94 -10.52
CA LYS A 63 -12.69 -4.89 -10.43
C LYS A 63 -13.28 -4.71 -9.03
N GLU A 64 -13.48 -5.81 -8.30
CA GLU A 64 -14.01 -5.78 -6.94
C GLU A 64 -13.07 -5.05 -5.97
N LEU A 65 -11.75 -5.30 -6.09
CA LEU A 65 -10.72 -4.59 -5.34
C LEU A 65 -10.75 -3.09 -5.67
N ALA A 66 -10.77 -2.75 -6.96
CA ALA A 66 -10.82 -1.36 -7.40
C ALA A 66 -12.06 -0.62 -6.86
N GLN A 67 -13.22 -1.27 -6.86
CA GLN A 67 -14.46 -0.71 -6.30
C GLN A 67 -14.41 -0.55 -4.78
N THR A 68 -13.96 -1.59 -4.06
CA THR A 68 -13.87 -1.59 -2.59
C THR A 68 -12.93 -0.51 -2.08
N TYR A 69 -11.81 -0.30 -2.78
CA TYR A 69 -10.81 0.72 -2.46
C TYR A 69 -11.05 2.07 -3.18
N HIS A 70 -12.23 2.25 -3.78
CA HIS A 70 -12.71 3.51 -4.36
C HIS A 70 -11.77 4.11 -5.43
N ILE A 71 -11.14 3.27 -6.23
CA ILE A 71 -10.21 3.69 -7.28
C ILE A 71 -10.98 4.32 -8.43
N ARG A 72 -10.80 5.63 -8.62
CA ARG A 72 -11.45 6.42 -9.68
C ARG A 72 -10.59 6.63 -10.91
N SER A 73 -9.27 6.56 -10.75
CA SER A 73 -8.29 6.89 -11.79
C SER A 73 -7.00 6.12 -11.56
N VAL A 74 -6.25 5.90 -12.64
CA VAL A 74 -4.98 5.16 -12.62
C VAL A 74 -3.84 6.05 -13.17
N PRO A 75 -2.59 5.90 -12.65
CA PRO A 75 -2.24 5.08 -11.50
C PRO A 75 -2.70 5.74 -10.19
N THR A 76 -3.16 4.93 -9.24
CA THR A 76 -3.42 5.37 -7.87
C THR A 76 -2.57 4.54 -6.92
N PHE A 77 -1.87 5.20 -6.02
CA PHE A 77 -1.08 4.56 -4.99
C PHE A 77 -1.80 4.67 -3.65
N GLN A 78 -1.96 3.54 -2.99
CA GLN A 78 -2.49 3.46 -1.63
C GLN A 78 -1.44 2.83 -0.71
N MET A 79 -1.22 3.46 0.43
CA MET A 79 -0.26 2.99 1.42
C MET A 79 -0.98 2.47 2.64
N PHE A 80 -0.53 1.34 3.17
CA PHE A 80 -1.06 0.71 4.36
C PHE A 80 0.09 0.48 5.34
N LYS A 81 -0.09 0.91 6.58
CA LYS A 81 0.82 0.56 7.68
C LYS A 81 -0.06 0.23 8.87
N GLN A 82 0.24 -0.85 9.57
CA GLN A 82 -0.43 -1.15 10.83
C GLN A 82 -0.01 -0.09 11.86
N THR A 83 -0.84 0.93 12.05
CA THR A 83 -0.59 1.99 13.04
C THR A 83 -0.93 1.44 14.42
N GLN A 84 0.06 1.45 15.31
CA GLN A 84 -0.21 1.38 16.74
C GLN A 84 -1.02 2.64 17.08
N LYS A 85 -2.33 2.51 17.34
CA LYS A 85 -3.06 3.55 18.06
C LYS A 85 -2.46 3.60 19.46
N VAL A 86 -1.44 4.43 19.66
CA VAL A 86 -1.07 4.90 20.99
C VAL A 86 -2.18 5.84 21.40
N THR A 87 -3.26 5.30 21.97
CA THR A 87 -4.30 6.11 22.58
C THR A 87 -3.61 6.91 23.68
N LEU A 88 -3.50 8.22 23.47
CA LEU A 88 -2.82 9.14 24.37
C LEU A 88 -3.71 9.39 25.61
N PHE A 89 -3.92 8.36 26.43
CA PHE A 89 -4.19 8.58 27.84
C PHE A 89 -2.85 8.65 28.55
N SER A 90 -2.61 9.81 29.13
CA SER A 90 -1.54 10.13 30.05
C SER A 90 -1.03 8.93 30.85
N ARG A 91 0.27 8.67 30.71
CA ARG A 91 1.13 8.00 31.71
C ARG A 91 0.76 6.55 32.07
N LEU A 92 1.10 5.58 31.21
CA LEU A 92 1.94 4.44 31.60
C LEU A 92 2.13 3.43 30.44
N LYS A 93 3.39 3.10 30.20
CA LYS A 93 3.94 1.79 29.80
C LYS A 93 3.54 1.16 28.44
N ARG A 94 4.63 0.93 27.68
CA ARG A 94 5.04 -0.33 27.04
C ARG A 94 4.14 -0.89 25.94
N ALA A 95 4.71 -0.87 24.74
CA ALA A 95 4.67 -1.93 23.73
C ALA A 95 3.49 -2.92 23.87
N ILE A 96 2.41 -2.66 23.15
CA ILE A 96 1.40 -3.67 22.84
C ILE A 96 1.34 -3.76 21.33
N CYS A 97 2.19 -4.65 20.80
CA CYS A 97 2.27 -5.01 19.38
C CYS A 97 1.09 -5.91 18.95
N CYS A 98 0.38 -6.52 19.89
CA CYS A 98 -0.65 -7.49 19.59
C CYS A 98 -1.82 -7.29 20.55
N TYR A 99 -2.89 -6.59 20.15
CA TYR A 99 -4.26 -7.04 20.39
C TYR A 99 -5.27 -6.01 19.86
N GLY A 100 -6.07 -6.45 18.90
CA GLY A 100 -7.19 -5.72 18.36
C GLY A 100 -7.37 -6.11 16.91
N ASN A 101 -8.37 -6.95 16.64
CA ASN A 101 -8.89 -7.31 15.30
C ASN A 101 -9.43 -6.06 14.56
N GLY A 102 -8.59 -5.05 14.36
CA GLY A 102 -8.83 -3.92 13.48
C GLY A 102 -8.37 -4.32 12.09
N PHE A 103 -9.29 -4.89 11.32
CA PHE A 103 -9.13 -5.19 9.90
C PHE A 103 -8.39 -4.02 9.19
N MET A 104 -7.22 -4.30 8.60
CA MET A 104 -6.43 -3.36 7.76
C MET A 104 -7.26 -2.95 6.53
N SER A 105 -8.26 -2.11 6.75
CA SER A 105 -9.31 -1.82 5.77
C SER A 105 -9.16 -0.47 5.11
N LYS A 106 -8.33 0.42 5.66
CA LYS A 106 -8.20 1.79 5.16
C LYS A 106 -6.74 2.14 4.90
N PRO A 107 -6.44 2.77 3.75
CA PRO A 107 -5.11 3.30 3.49
C PRO A 107 -4.82 4.47 4.44
N ILE A 108 -3.57 4.57 4.88
CA ILE A 108 -3.08 5.71 5.68
C ILE A 108 -2.76 6.91 4.80
N PHE A 109 -2.50 6.67 3.52
CA PHE A 109 -2.24 7.67 2.53
C PHE A 109 -2.65 7.14 1.16
N GLU A 110 -3.24 8.01 0.37
CA GLU A 110 -3.53 7.75 -1.03
C GLU A 110 -3.12 8.94 -1.88
N PHE A 111 -2.66 8.67 -3.10
CA PHE A 111 -2.56 9.70 -4.10
C PHE A 111 -2.80 9.12 -5.50
N CYS A 112 -3.44 9.93 -6.34
CA CYS A 112 -3.59 9.65 -7.75
C CYS A 112 -2.48 10.35 -8.55
N GLY A 113 -1.91 9.66 -9.52
CA GLY A 113 -0.94 10.21 -10.48
C GLY A 113 0.36 9.44 -10.54
N ALA A 114 1.14 9.69 -11.60
CA ALA A 114 2.44 9.07 -11.83
C ALA A 114 3.59 9.96 -11.33
N ASP A 115 3.60 10.25 -10.02
CA ASP A 115 4.64 11.07 -9.38
C ASP A 115 5.51 10.20 -8.47
N ALA A 116 6.68 9.81 -9.00
CA ALA A 116 7.63 8.97 -8.29
C ALA A 116 8.33 9.70 -7.13
N GLN A 117 8.56 11.01 -7.25
CA GLN A 117 9.22 11.79 -6.19
C GLN A 117 8.31 11.91 -4.98
N LYS A 118 7.03 12.18 -5.21
CA LYS A 118 6.02 12.22 -4.15
C LYS A 118 5.87 10.86 -3.48
N LEU A 119 5.88 9.78 -4.26
CA LEU A 119 5.83 8.41 -3.73
C LEU A 119 7.03 8.14 -2.82
N GLU A 120 8.24 8.40 -3.30
CA GLU A 120 9.47 8.14 -2.55
C GLU A 120 9.57 8.97 -1.28
N ALA A 121 9.27 10.27 -1.37
CA ALA A 121 9.24 11.16 -0.21
C ALA A 121 8.27 10.64 0.86
N LYS A 122 7.11 10.14 0.45
CA LYS A 122 6.13 9.61 1.39
C LYS A 122 6.54 8.26 1.97
N ILE A 123 7.22 7.41 1.20
CA ILE A 123 7.82 6.17 1.72
C ILE A 123 8.83 6.53 2.81
N GLN A 124 9.71 7.51 2.57
CA GLN A 124 10.70 7.96 3.56
C GLN A 124 10.09 8.56 4.81
N GLU A 125 8.99 9.32 4.69
CA GLU A 125 8.25 9.87 5.83
C GLU A 125 7.58 8.78 6.68
N LEU A 126 7.11 7.71 6.04
CA LEU A 126 6.29 6.67 6.67
C LEU A 126 7.06 5.42 7.07
N MET A 127 8.34 5.28 6.75
CA MET A 127 9.19 4.20 7.25
C MET A 127 9.49 4.43 8.73
#